data_AF-A0A833Z7T0-F1
#
_entry.id   AF-A0A833Z7T0-F1
#
_cell.length_a   1.000
_cell.length_b   1.000
_cell.length_c   1.000
_cell.angle_alpha   90.00
_cell.angle_beta   90.00
_cell.angle_gamma   90.00
#
_symmetry.space_group_name_H-M   'P 1'
#
loop_
_entity.id
_entity.type
_entity.pdbx_description
1 polymer ?
#
loop_
_entity_poly.entity_id
_entity_poly.type
_entity_poly.pdbx_seq_one_letter_code
_entity_poly.pdbx_strand_id
1 'polypeptide(L)'
;MELSDANLQTLTEYLKKTLDPDPAIRRPAEKFLESVEGSQNYPLLLLTLLEKSQDNVIKVCASVTFKNYIKRNWRIVEDEPNKICEADRVAIKANIVHLMLSSPEQIQKQLSDAISIIGREDFPQKWPDLLTEMVNRFQSGDFHVINGVLRTAHSLFKRYRHEFKSNELWTEIKLVLDAFALPLTNLFKVWNNILVIF
;
A
#
# COMPACT_ATOMS: atom_id res chain seq x y z
N MET A 1 11.98 -2.67 -16.81
CA MET A 1 13.07 -3.36 -16.08
C MET A 1 12.63 -4.80 -15.83
N GLU A 2 13.51 -5.77 -16.05
CA GLU A 2 13.18 -7.16 -15.74
C GLU A 2 13.24 -7.40 -14.22
N LEU A 3 12.41 -8.32 -13.72
CA LEU A 3 12.49 -8.80 -12.34
C LEU A 3 13.70 -9.74 -12.20
N SER A 4 14.89 -9.17 -12.03
CA SER A 4 16.16 -9.90 -11.93
C SER A 4 16.95 -9.51 -10.69
N ASP A 5 17.80 -10.42 -10.21
CA ASP A 5 18.65 -10.18 -9.04
C ASP A 5 19.63 -9.02 -9.28
N ALA A 6 20.10 -8.83 -10.52
CA ALA A 6 20.93 -7.70 -10.88
C ALA A 6 20.22 -6.36 -10.70
N ASN A 7 18.94 -6.27 -11.07
CA ASN A 7 18.13 -5.06 -10.89
C ASN A 7 17.78 -4.83 -9.41
N LEU A 8 17.50 -5.90 -8.65
CA LEU A 8 17.30 -5.82 -7.20
C LEU A 8 18.56 -5.31 -6.48
N GLN A 9 19.73 -5.82 -6.85
CA GLN A 9 21.00 -5.36 -6.30
C GLN A 9 21.25 -3.89 -6.66
N THR A 10 21.05 -3.51 -7.92
CA THR A 10 21.20 -2.12 -8.37
C THR A 10 20.32 -1.17 -7.57
N LEU A 11 19.03 -1.48 -7.43
CA LEU A 11 18.11 -0.66 -6.63
C LEU A 11 18.51 -0.62 -5.15
N THR A 12 18.97 -1.73 -4.59
CA THR A 12 19.47 -1.78 -3.21
C THR A 12 20.65 -0.84 -3.01
N GLU A 13 21.62 -0.81 -3.93
CA GLU A 13 22.78 0.09 -3.85
C GLU A 13 22.37 1.55 -3.91
N TYR A 14 21.44 1.91 -4.80
CA TYR A 14 20.95 3.29 -4.89
C TYR A 14 20.09 3.68 -3.67
N LEU A 15 19.25 2.78 -3.15
CA LEU A 15 18.51 3.01 -1.90
C LEU A 15 19.44 3.15 -0.68
N LYS A 16 20.62 2.52 -0.68
CA LYS A 16 21.63 2.78 0.36
C LYS A 16 22.20 4.19 0.24
N LYS A 17 22.54 4.61 -0.97
CA LYS A 17 23.10 5.94 -1.24
C LYS A 17 22.13 7.08 -0.91
N THR A 18 20.81 6.86 -0.94
CA THR A 18 19.85 7.90 -0.53
C THR A 18 19.89 8.20 0.97
N LEU A 19 20.51 7.34 1.78
CA LEU A 19 20.72 7.53 3.22
C LEU A 19 22.04 8.21 3.57
N ASP A 20 22.90 8.44 2.58
CA ASP A 20 24.20 9.04 2.80
C ASP A 20 24.05 10.49 3.30
N PRO A 21 24.80 10.91 4.34
CA PRO A 21 24.76 12.29 4.82
C PRO A 21 25.29 13.29 3.79
N ASP A 22 26.17 12.87 2.87
CA ASP A 22 26.71 13.73 1.81
C ASP A 22 25.68 13.97 0.69
N PRO A 23 25.22 15.22 0.49
CA PRO A 23 24.33 15.56 -0.61
C PRO A 23 24.88 15.21 -2.01
N ALA A 24 26.20 15.14 -2.17
CA ALA A 24 26.83 14.77 -3.44
C ALA A 24 26.64 13.29 -3.78
N ILE A 25 26.38 12.43 -2.79
CA ILE A 25 26.05 11.01 -2.97
C ILE A 25 24.54 10.81 -3.02
N ARG A 26 23.81 11.45 -2.11
CA ARG A 26 22.35 11.29 -1.98
C ARG A 26 21.57 11.79 -3.19
N ARG A 27 21.83 13.02 -3.65
CA ARG A 27 21.02 13.64 -4.74
C ARG A 27 21.13 12.90 -6.07
N PRO A 28 22.32 12.44 -6.53
CA PRO A 28 22.39 11.61 -7.72
C PRO A 28 21.64 10.29 -7.58
N ALA A 29 21.62 9.69 -6.38
CA ALA A 29 20.90 8.45 -6.15
C ALA A 29 19.38 8.64 -6.22
N GLU A 30 18.85 9.71 -5.62
CA GLU A 30 17.44 10.08 -5.74
C GLU A 30 17.05 10.31 -7.21
N LYS A 31 17.86 11.08 -7.95
CA LYS A 31 17.64 11.33 -9.39
C LYS A 31 17.67 10.06 -10.23
N PHE A 32 18.58 9.13 -9.91
CA PHE A 32 18.63 7.85 -10.61
C PHE A 32 17.34 7.06 -10.38
N LEU A 33 16.90 6.93 -9.12
CA LEU A 33 15.66 6.22 -8.79
C LEU A 33 14.44 6.83 -9.47
N GLU A 34 14.36 8.16 -9.56
CA GLU A 34 13.32 8.87 -10.32
C GLU A 34 13.44 8.61 -11.83
N SER A 35 14.65 8.60 -12.38
CA SER A 35 14.85 8.40 -13.83
C SER A 35 14.42 7.01 -14.32
N VAL A 36 14.51 5.98 -13.46
CA VAL A 36 14.13 4.61 -13.80
C VAL A 36 12.69 4.27 -13.43
N GLU A 37 11.98 5.16 -12.72
CA GLU A 37 10.66 4.84 -12.16
C GLU A 37 9.58 4.59 -13.21
N GLY A 38 9.71 5.19 -14.41
CA GLY A 38 8.80 4.95 -15.54
C GLY A 38 8.98 3.59 -16.22
N SER A 39 9.96 2.78 -15.79
CA SER A 39 10.18 1.45 -16.33
C SER A 39 9.16 0.44 -15.79
N GLN A 40 8.58 -0.38 -16.67
CA GLN A 40 7.75 -1.51 -16.26
C GLN A 40 8.46 -2.40 -15.23
N ASN A 41 7.70 -2.96 -14.28
CA ASN A 41 8.13 -3.73 -13.11
C ASN A 41 8.98 -2.98 -12.07
N TYR A 42 9.32 -1.70 -12.25
CA TYR A 42 9.98 -0.91 -11.22
C TYR A 42 9.27 -0.99 -9.85
N PRO A 43 7.94 -0.76 -9.74
CA PRO A 43 7.24 -0.91 -8.46
C PRO A 43 7.28 -2.35 -7.92
N LEU A 44 7.28 -3.36 -8.80
CA LEU A 44 7.34 -4.77 -8.40
C LEU A 44 8.71 -5.15 -7.86
N LEU A 45 9.79 -4.56 -8.39
CA LEU A 45 11.13 -4.69 -7.80
C LEU A 45 11.16 -4.12 -6.38
N LEU A 46 10.55 -2.94 -6.14
CA LEU A 46 10.47 -2.36 -4.81
C LEU A 46 9.68 -3.25 -3.84
N LEU A 47 8.54 -3.80 -4.26
CA LEU A 47 7.77 -4.76 -3.44
C LEU A 47 8.58 -6.04 -3.17
N THR A 48 9.31 -6.54 -4.16
CA THR A 48 10.18 -7.71 -4.02
C THR A 48 11.31 -7.46 -3.00
N LEU A 49 11.87 -6.24 -2.96
CA LEU A 49 12.86 -5.87 -1.95
C LEU A 49 12.28 -5.85 -0.53
N LEU A 50 11.01 -5.46 -0.35
CA LEU A 50 10.34 -5.54 0.96
C LEU A 50 10.26 -6.97 1.48
N GLU A 51 9.97 -7.89 0.58
CA GLU A 51 9.82 -9.31 0.91
C GLU A 51 11.17 -9.97 1.14
N LYS A 52 12.11 -9.86 0.18
CA LYS A 52 13.33 -10.66 0.13
C LYS A 52 14.54 -10.08 0.85
N SER A 53 14.62 -8.75 1.02
CA SER A 53 15.79 -8.12 1.66
C SER A 53 15.96 -8.65 3.08
N GLN A 54 17.20 -8.84 3.53
CA GLN A 54 17.51 -9.12 4.94
C GLN A 54 17.78 -7.85 5.73
N ASP A 55 17.96 -6.71 5.03
CA ASP A 55 18.25 -5.43 5.64
C ASP A 55 16.96 -4.63 5.84
N ASN A 56 16.56 -4.45 7.09
CA ASN A 56 15.36 -3.70 7.49
C ASN A 56 15.42 -2.24 7.02
N VAL A 57 16.61 -1.63 6.97
CA VAL A 57 16.76 -0.25 6.50
C VAL A 57 16.39 -0.15 5.03
N ILE A 58 16.81 -1.13 4.22
CA ILE A 58 16.44 -1.21 2.80
C ILE A 58 14.95 -1.45 2.63
N LYS A 59 14.34 -2.31 3.45
CA LYS A 59 12.89 -2.49 3.41
C LYS A 59 12.16 -1.17 3.69
N VAL A 60 12.57 -0.43 4.71
CA VAL A 60 11.98 0.89 4.99
C VAL A 60 12.15 1.84 3.81
N CYS A 61 13.36 1.95 3.25
CA CYS A 61 13.62 2.81 2.09
C CYS A 61 12.78 2.42 0.87
N ALA A 62 12.73 1.14 0.54
CA ALA A 62 11.90 0.62 -0.56
C ALA A 62 10.41 0.95 -0.34
N SER A 63 9.91 0.83 0.90
CA SER A 63 8.49 1.11 1.21
C SER A 63 8.14 2.59 1.06
N VAL A 64 9.06 3.47 1.47
CA VAL A 64 8.90 4.93 1.32
C VAL A 64 8.96 5.32 -0.15
N THR A 65 9.95 4.80 -0.90
CA THR A 65 10.10 5.02 -2.34
C THR A 65 8.86 4.53 -3.10
N PHE A 66 8.37 3.34 -2.77
CA PHE A 66 7.17 2.76 -3.36
C PHE A 66 5.93 3.62 -3.12
N LYS A 67 5.68 4.03 -1.86
CA LYS A 67 4.55 4.93 -1.55
C LYS A 67 4.64 6.24 -2.32
N ASN A 68 5.82 6.84 -2.41
CA ASN A 68 6.03 8.09 -3.14
C ASN A 68 5.81 7.91 -4.64
N TYR A 69 6.25 6.79 -5.22
CA TYR A 69 5.98 6.41 -6.60
C TYR A 69 4.47 6.29 -6.86
N ILE A 70 3.73 5.57 -6.01
CA ILE A 70 2.27 5.45 -6.11
C ILE A 70 1.59 6.83 -6.04
N LYS A 71 2.02 7.68 -5.10
CA LYS A 71 1.49 9.05 -4.95
C LYS A 71 1.65 9.89 -6.23
N ARG A 72 2.77 9.75 -6.95
CA ARG A 72 3.05 10.52 -8.17
C ARG A 72 2.37 9.94 -9.41
N ASN A 73 2.31 8.61 -9.51
CA ASN A 73 2.10 7.93 -10.78
C ASN A 73 0.80 7.12 -10.87
N TRP A 74 0.09 6.89 -9.75
CA TRP A 74 -1.11 6.04 -9.77
C TRP A 74 -2.33 6.72 -10.42
N ARG A 75 -2.54 8.02 -10.16
CA ARG A 75 -3.68 8.74 -10.74
C ARG A 75 -3.49 8.88 -12.25
N ILE A 76 -4.52 8.53 -13.00
CA ILE A 76 -4.58 8.79 -14.45
C ILE A 76 -5.08 10.22 -14.62
N VAL A 77 -4.27 11.06 -15.26
CA VAL A 77 -4.60 12.45 -15.56
C VAL A 77 -4.98 12.50 -17.04
N GLU A 78 -6.11 13.14 -17.34
CA GLU A 78 -6.55 13.37 -18.72
C GLU A 78 -5.44 14.12 -19.49
N ASP A 79 -5.19 13.73 -20.74
CA ASP A 79 -4.12 14.25 -21.61
C ASP A 79 -2.67 13.96 -21.18
N GLU A 80 -2.43 13.22 -20.09
CA GLU A 80 -1.10 12.69 -19.75
C GLU A 80 -0.96 11.20 -20.11
N PRO A 81 0.22 10.74 -20.55
CA PRO A 81 0.46 9.32 -20.74
C PRO A 81 0.39 8.59 -19.39
N ASN A 82 -0.22 7.41 -19.40
CA ASN A 82 -0.25 6.53 -18.24
C ASN A 82 1.18 6.15 -17.81
N LYS A 83 1.54 6.51 -16.57
CA LYS A 83 2.89 6.30 -16.01
C LYS A 83 3.11 4.89 -15.47
N ILE A 84 2.03 4.12 -15.28
CA ILE A 84 2.05 2.73 -14.81
C ILE A 84 1.22 1.89 -15.77
N CYS A 85 1.81 0.84 -16.33
CA CYS A 85 1.11 -0.07 -17.21
C CYS A 85 0.09 -0.92 -16.42
N GLU A 86 -0.93 -1.44 -17.12
CA GLU A 86 -2.02 -2.18 -16.47
C GLU A 86 -1.53 -3.46 -15.77
N ALA A 87 -0.55 -4.16 -16.34
CA ALA A 87 0.04 -5.35 -15.74
C ALA A 87 0.65 -5.05 -14.35
N ASP A 88 1.38 -3.95 -14.22
CA ASP A 88 1.95 -3.53 -12.94
C ASP A 88 0.86 -3.11 -11.95
N ARG A 89 -0.20 -2.43 -12.40
CA ARG A 89 -1.34 -2.06 -11.52
C ARG A 89 -2.02 -3.28 -10.94
N VAL A 90 -2.30 -4.29 -11.77
CA VAL A 90 -2.91 -5.56 -11.34
C VAL A 90 -1.99 -6.28 -10.36
N ALA A 91 -0.70 -6.41 -10.69
CA ALA A 91 0.28 -7.08 -9.83
C ALA A 91 0.46 -6.36 -8.50
N ILE A 92 0.47 -5.02 -8.46
CA ILE A 92 0.53 -4.25 -7.22
C ILE A 92 -0.69 -4.55 -6.35
N LYS A 93 -1.90 -4.45 -6.91
CA LYS A 93 -3.16 -4.71 -6.19
C LYS A 93 -3.22 -6.14 -5.61
N ALA A 94 -2.68 -7.13 -6.33
CA ALA A 94 -2.66 -8.52 -5.90
C ALA A 94 -1.70 -8.80 -4.72
N ASN A 95 -0.65 -7.99 -4.54
CA ASN A 95 0.41 -8.28 -3.56
C ASN A 95 0.45 -7.32 -2.36
N ILE A 96 0.05 -6.05 -2.56
CA ILE A 96 0.30 -4.98 -1.59
C ILE A 96 -0.40 -5.21 -0.24
N VAL A 97 -1.62 -5.76 -0.24
CA VAL A 97 -2.38 -6.00 1.00
C VAL A 97 -1.70 -7.09 1.83
N HIS A 98 -1.33 -8.21 1.19
CA HIS A 98 -0.58 -9.27 1.87
C HIS A 98 0.74 -8.75 2.46
N LEU A 99 1.54 -8.03 1.68
CA LEU A 99 2.81 -7.45 2.14
C LEU A 99 2.61 -6.47 3.30
N MET A 100 1.55 -5.66 3.28
CA MET A 100 1.23 -4.74 4.37
C MET A 100 0.95 -5.47 5.68
N LEU A 101 0.24 -6.60 5.62
CA LEU A 101 -0.15 -7.37 6.80
C LEU A 101 1.00 -8.19 7.39
N SER A 102 1.92 -8.68 6.56
CA SER A 102 3.10 -9.43 7.02
C SER A 102 4.28 -8.54 7.43
N SER A 103 4.20 -7.22 7.18
CA SER A 103 5.28 -6.28 7.46
C SER A 103 5.25 -5.72 8.89
N PRO A 104 6.42 -5.35 9.46
CA PRO A 104 6.51 -4.58 10.71
C PRO A 104 5.77 -3.24 10.63
N GLU A 105 5.39 -2.69 11.79
CA GLU A 105 4.53 -1.50 11.90
C GLU A 105 5.00 -0.30 11.04
N GLN A 106 6.30 -0.05 10.98
CA GLN A 106 6.85 1.08 10.21
C GLN A 106 6.57 0.94 8.69
N ILE A 107 6.75 -0.25 8.14
CA ILE A 107 6.53 -0.54 6.72
C ILE A 107 5.03 -0.65 6.45
N GLN A 108 4.30 -1.29 7.37
CA GLN A 108 2.83 -1.39 7.32
C GLN A 108 2.20 -0.01 7.13
N LYS A 109 2.63 1.01 7.88
CA LYS A 109 2.16 2.41 7.70
C LYS A 109 2.39 2.95 6.29
N GLN A 110 3.58 2.73 5.70
CA GLN A 110 3.87 3.20 4.34
C GLN A 110 2.98 2.52 3.30
N LEU A 111 2.76 1.20 3.44
CA LEU A 111 1.93 0.43 2.54
C LEU A 111 0.43 0.75 2.71
N SER A 112 -0.06 0.96 3.93
CA SER A 112 -1.43 1.42 4.19
C SER A 112 -1.72 2.78 3.54
N ASP A 113 -0.76 3.71 3.57
CA ASP A 113 -0.87 5.00 2.87
C ASP A 113 -0.93 4.80 1.35
N ALA A 114 -0.08 3.93 0.79
CA ALA A 114 -0.11 3.60 -0.63
C ALA A 114 -1.44 2.94 -1.05
N ILE A 115 -1.95 1.98 -0.27
CA ILE A 115 -3.28 1.35 -0.49
C ILE A 115 -4.38 2.42 -0.45
N SER A 116 -4.29 3.39 0.45
CA SER A 116 -5.29 4.47 0.53
C SER A 116 -5.28 5.39 -0.69
N ILE A 117 -4.10 5.62 -1.27
CA ILE A 117 -3.96 6.38 -2.53
C ILE A 117 -4.56 5.58 -3.69
N ILE A 118 -4.20 4.30 -3.80
CA ILE A 118 -4.72 3.42 -4.85
C ILE A 118 -6.25 3.30 -4.74
N GLY A 119 -6.75 3.01 -3.55
CA GLY A 119 -8.18 2.88 -3.28
C GLY A 119 -8.95 4.16 -3.57
N ARG A 120 -8.32 5.35 -3.47
CA ARG A 120 -9.00 6.58 -3.85
C ARG A 120 -9.44 6.59 -5.32
N GLU A 121 -8.58 6.07 -6.19
CA GLU A 121 -8.75 6.09 -7.64
C GLU A 121 -9.43 4.84 -8.18
N ASP A 122 -9.21 3.69 -7.52
CA ASP A 122 -9.61 2.38 -8.04
C ASP A 122 -10.76 1.73 -7.26
N PHE A 123 -10.99 2.06 -5.99
CA PHE A 123 -12.05 1.43 -5.20
C PHE A 123 -13.38 2.20 -5.33
N PRO A 124 -14.53 1.52 -5.51
CA PRO A 124 -14.69 0.05 -5.56
C PRO A 124 -14.60 -0.59 -6.95
N GLN A 125 -14.77 0.15 -8.05
CA GLN A 125 -15.04 -0.46 -9.36
C GLN A 125 -13.83 -1.16 -10.00
N LYS A 126 -12.63 -0.61 -9.85
CA LYS A 126 -11.37 -1.16 -10.42
C LYS A 126 -10.59 -2.00 -9.42
N TRP A 127 -11.04 -2.07 -8.17
CA TRP A 127 -10.46 -2.92 -7.13
C TRP A 127 -11.53 -3.49 -6.20
N PRO A 128 -12.44 -4.32 -6.73
CA PRO A 128 -13.61 -4.82 -5.99
C PRO A 128 -13.24 -5.75 -4.82
N ASP A 129 -12.14 -6.49 -4.94
CA ASP A 129 -11.74 -7.51 -3.96
C ASP A 129 -11.12 -6.93 -2.68
N LEU A 130 -10.82 -5.63 -2.63
CA LEU A 130 -10.13 -4.98 -1.52
C LEU A 130 -10.83 -5.19 -0.17
N LEU A 131 -12.16 -5.02 -0.12
CA LEU A 131 -12.92 -5.22 1.12
C LEU A 131 -12.94 -6.69 1.53
N THR A 132 -13.17 -7.59 0.58
CA THR A 132 -13.21 -9.03 0.84
C THR A 132 -11.88 -9.50 1.42
N GLU A 133 -10.77 -9.05 0.83
CA GLU A 133 -9.44 -9.39 1.35
C GLU A 133 -9.23 -8.83 2.76
N MET A 134 -9.59 -7.58 3.03
CA MET A 134 -9.48 -7.01 4.37
C MET A 134 -10.35 -7.75 5.41
N VAL A 135 -11.60 -8.08 5.08
CA VAL A 135 -12.53 -8.77 6.00
C VAL A 135 -12.06 -10.18 6.31
N ASN A 136 -11.57 -10.92 5.32
CA ASN A 136 -11.04 -12.28 5.52
C ASN A 136 -9.90 -12.31 6.56
N ARG A 137 -9.18 -11.21 6.72
CA ARG A 137 -8.04 -11.10 7.65
C ARG A 137 -8.48 -10.83 9.09
N PHE A 138 -9.71 -10.37 9.33
CA PHE A 138 -10.25 -10.25 10.69
C PHE A 138 -10.37 -11.59 11.40
N GLN A 139 -10.56 -12.68 10.64
CA GLN A 139 -10.69 -14.02 11.19
C GLN A 139 -9.35 -14.66 11.57
N SER A 140 -8.22 -13.99 11.31
CA SER A 140 -6.89 -14.52 11.63
C SER A 140 -6.61 -14.67 13.12
N GLY A 141 -7.28 -13.89 13.98
CA GLY A 141 -7.00 -13.82 15.41
C GLY A 141 -5.68 -13.12 15.76
N ASP A 142 -4.88 -12.70 14.77
CA ASP A 142 -3.62 -12.00 14.96
C ASP A 142 -3.87 -10.50 15.11
N PHE A 143 -3.57 -9.96 16.30
CA PHE A 143 -3.73 -8.54 16.62
C PHE A 143 -2.93 -7.62 15.69
N HIS A 144 -1.75 -8.03 15.23
CA HIS A 144 -0.92 -7.24 14.31
C HIS A 144 -1.60 -7.11 12.95
N VAL A 145 -2.10 -8.23 12.42
CA VAL A 145 -2.85 -8.28 11.15
C VAL A 145 -4.14 -7.47 11.26
N ILE A 146 -4.92 -7.69 12.32
CA ILE A 146 -6.19 -6.98 12.56
C ILE A 146 -5.95 -5.47 12.65
N ASN A 147 -4.94 -5.02 13.39
CA ASN A 147 -4.62 -3.60 13.49
C ASN A 147 -4.20 -3.01 12.13
N GLY A 148 -3.42 -3.75 11.33
CA GLY A 148 -3.07 -3.36 9.97
C GLY A 148 -4.28 -3.15 9.06
N VAL A 149 -5.24 -4.08 9.11
CA VAL A 149 -6.52 -3.95 8.40
C VAL A 149 -7.29 -2.71 8.86
N LEU A 150 -7.47 -2.53 10.18
CA LEU A 150 -8.22 -1.41 10.73
C LEU A 150 -7.60 -0.06 10.38
N ARG A 151 -6.27 0.06 10.40
CA ARG A 151 -5.55 1.28 9.99
C ARG A 151 -5.75 1.59 8.51
N THR A 152 -5.71 0.56 7.67
CA THR A 152 -5.91 0.68 6.22
C THR A 152 -7.35 1.07 5.91
N ALA A 153 -8.33 0.38 6.51
CA ALA A 153 -9.75 0.71 6.39
C ALA A 153 -10.05 2.13 6.87
N HIS A 154 -9.52 2.54 8.04
CA HIS A 154 -9.65 3.92 8.51
C HIS A 154 -9.06 4.93 7.52
N SER A 155 -7.90 4.64 6.93
CA SER A 155 -7.24 5.55 5.98
C SER A 155 -7.96 5.62 4.64
N LEU A 156 -8.63 4.55 4.22
CA LEU A 156 -9.51 4.53 3.05
C LEU A 156 -10.80 5.32 3.31
N PHE A 157 -11.45 5.09 4.45
CA PHE A 157 -12.78 5.65 4.75
C PHE A 157 -12.75 7.07 5.33
N LYS A 158 -11.62 7.53 5.88
CA LYS A 158 -11.50 8.91 6.42
C LYS A 158 -11.80 9.98 5.37
N ARG A 159 -11.66 9.67 4.07
CA ARG A 159 -11.98 10.59 2.97
C ARG A 159 -13.45 10.98 2.96
N TYR A 160 -14.36 10.05 3.31
CA TYR A 160 -15.81 10.29 3.30
C TYR A 160 -16.26 11.45 4.19
N ARG A 161 -15.45 11.81 5.20
CA ARG A 161 -15.74 12.96 6.08
C ARG A 161 -15.68 14.31 5.35
N HIS A 162 -14.99 14.36 4.22
CA HIS A 162 -14.70 15.60 3.49
C HIS A 162 -15.20 15.56 2.03
N GLU A 163 -15.70 14.41 1.57
CA GLU A 163 -16.28 14.26 0.22
C GLU A 163 -17.67 14.89 0.15
N PHE A 164 -17.99 15.49 -1.01
CA PHE A 164 -19.33 15.99 -1.26
C PHE A 164 -20.32 14.84 -1.48
N LYS A 165 -21.56 15.03 -1.04
CA LYS A 165 -22.62 14.03 -1.22
C LYS A 165 -22.87 13.80 -2.71
N SER A 166 -22.76 12.55 -3.15
CA SER A 166 -23.10 12.11 -4.50
C SER A 166 -23.68 10.68 -4.46
N ASN A 167 -24.33 10.25 -5.53
CA ASN A 167 -24.87 8.89 -5.62
C ASN A 167 -23.74 7.84 -5.64
N GLU A 168 -22.62 8.17 -6.25
CA GLU A 168 -21.41 7.35 -6.29
C GLU A 168 -20.88 7.12 -4.88
N LEU A 169 -20.73 8.20 -4.09
CA LEU A 169 -20.28 8.12 -2.70
C LEU A 169 -21.24 7.28 -1.85
N TRP A 170 -22.56 7.47 -1.98
CA TRP A 170 -23.54 6.69 -1.21
C TRP A 170 -23.54 5.22 -1.59
N THR A 171 -23.36 4.90 -2.87
CA THR A 171 -23.25 3.52 -3.35
C THR A 171 -22.02 2.85 -2.77
N GLU A 172 -20.88 3.55 -2.76
CA GLU A 172 -19.64 3.07 -2.15
C GLU A 172 -19.80 2.87 -0.63
N ILE A 173 -20.36 3.84 0.09
CA ILE A 173 -20.61 3.73 1.54
C ILE A 173 -21.54 2.54 1.84
N LYS A 174 -22.61 2.36 1.06
CA LYS A 174 -23.51 1.22 1.22
C LYS A 174 -22.78 -0.11 1.02
N LEU A 175 -21.95 -0.22 -0.03
CA LEU A 175 -21.13 -1.40 -0.29
C LEU A 175 -20.17 -1.69 0.88
N VAL A 176 -19.54 -0.66 1.44
CA VAL A 176 -18.69 -0.79 2.64
C VAL A 176 -19.49 -1.26 3.85
N LEU A 177 -20.67 -0.71 4.10
CA LEU A 177 -21.51 -1.11 5.23
C LEU A 177 -21.97 -2.56 5.09
N ASP A 178 -22.43 -2.96 3.90
CA ASP A 178 -22.93 -4.31 3.61
C ASP A 178 -21.83 -5.37 3.84
N ALA A 179 -20.57 -5.07 3.48
CA ALA A 179 -19.45 -6.01 3.61
C ALA A 179 -18.69 -5.93 4.95
N PHE A 180 -18.53 -4.73 5.53
CA PHE A 180 -17.55 -4.46 6.59
C PHE A 180 -18.19 -4.27 7.97
N ALA A 181 -19.45 -3.82 8.06
CA ALA A 181 -20.06 -3.43 9.33
C ALA A 181 -20.24 -4.62 10.29
N LEU A 182 -20.77 -5.75 9.80
CA LEU A 182 -20.98 -6.95 10.62
C LEU A 182 -19.65 -7.56 11.10
N PRO A 183 -18.63 -7.82 10.23
CA PRO A 183 -17.33 -8.30 10.67
C PRO A 183 -16.66 -7.39 11.71
N LEU A 184 -16.70 -6.07 11.50
CA LEU A 184 -16.14 -5.11 12.45
C LEU A 184 -16.87 -5.13 13.79
N THR A 185 -18.20 -5.24 13.78
CA THR A 185 -19.01 -5.33 15.00
C THR A 185 -18.71 -6.61 15.78
N ASN A 186 -18.57 -7.74 15.08
CA ASN A 186 -18.23 -9.01 15.71
C ASN A 186 -16.84 -8.96 16.33
N LEU A 187 -15.86 -8.37 15.63
CA LEU A 187 -14.52 -8.13 16.16
C LEU A 187 -14.58 -7.29 17.44
N PHE A 188 -15.33 -6.19 17.43
CA PHE A 188 -15.49 -5.33 18.61
C PHE A 188 -16.10 -6.07 19.81
N LYS A 189 -17.13 -6.90 19.60
CA LYS A 189 -17.74 -7.72 20.66
C LYS A 189 -16.74 -8.70 21.29
N VAL A 190 -15.92 -9.37 20.46
CA VAL A 190 -14.88 -10.29 20.94
C VAL A 190 -13.89 -9.56 21.85
N TRP A 191 -13.44 -8.37 21.43
CA TRP A 191 -12.48 -7.57 22.21
C TRP A 191 -13.07 -7.08 23.53
N ASN A 192 -14.32 -6.64 23.52
CA ASN A 192 -15.00 -6.19 24.74
C ASN A 192 -15.14 -7.34 25.75
N ASN A 193 -15.42 -8.56 25.28
CA ASN A 193 -15.49 -9.72 26.16
C ASN A 193 -14.12 -10.08 26.76
N ILE A 194 -13.01 -9.89 26.03
CA ILE A 194 -11.65 -10.11 26.55
C ILE A 194 -11.31 -9.08 27.64
N LEU A 195 -11.69 -7.81 27.44
CA LEU A 195 -11.43 -6.72 28.40
C LEU A 195 -12.24 -6.83 29.70
N VAL A 196 -13.35 -7.57 29.70
CA VAL A 196 -14.19 -7.77 30.90
C VAL A 196 -13.71 -8.96 31.76
N ILE A 197 -12.76 -9.77 31.25
CA ILE A 197 -12.18 -10.92 31.98
C ILE A 197 -10.93 -10.52 32.79
N PHE A 198 -10.47 -9.28 32.67
CA PHE A 198 -9.42 -8.66 33.49
C PHE A 198 -9.99 -7.52 34.33
#